data_AF-A0A158HX64-F1
#
_entry.id   AF-A0A158HX64-F1
#
_cell.length_a   1.000
_cell.length_b   1.000
_cell.length_c   1.000
_cell.angle_alpha   90.00
_cell.angle_beta   90.00
_cell.angle_gamma   90.00
#
_symmetry.space_group_name_H-M   'P 1'
#
loop_
_entity.id
_entity.type
_entity.pdbx_description
1 polymer ?
#
loop_
_entity_poly.entity_id
_entity_poly.type
_entity_poly.pdbx_seq_one_letter_code
_entity_poly.pdbx_strand_id
1 'polypeptide(L)'
;MADERRETELAQAEFERAKGNMSLRTLAYHRQVAVLDHGRQTYEYPNRVSAAIDSADMAFLLELLDRPDDWNRWSKKAVREVFGVKLIGAKAGARRRAIFALAALAERQQAEWERDAAAAREHGVSKANATRARERAQRTRVRLSGGAVVVVVQDAQFVEQSVAAGFTRIGSSTRGATRRYSLFHPIRRLRRAQQAKGGTLNCARVVVQRSAE
;
A
#
# COMPACT_ATOMS: atom_id res chain seq x y z
N MET A 1 0.03 -17.03 27.05
CA MET A 1 0.01 -16.88 25.58
C MET A 1 0.14 -18.23 24.87
N ALA A 2 1.26 -18.93 24.98
CA ALA A 2 1.38 -20.32 24.51
C ALA A 2 0.64 -21.30 25.46
N ASP A 3 0.65 -21.02 26.77
CA ASP A 3 -0.09 -21.81 27.77
C ASP A 3 -1.61 -21.70 27.62
N GLU A 4 -2.15 -20.48 27.52
CA GLU A 4 -3.60 -20.26 27.32
C GLU A 4 -4.11 -20.91 26.02
N ARG A 5 -3.33 -20.87 24.92
CA ARG A 5 -3.70 -21.55 23.66
C ARG A 5 -3.69 -23.07 23.83
N ARG A 6 -2.62 -23.60 24.44
CA ARG A 6 -2.50 -25.03 24.77
C ARG A 6 -3.70 -25.48 25.61
N GLU A 7 -4.08 -24.69 26.62
CA GLU A 7 -5.24 -24.97 27.47
C GLU A 7 -6.55 -24.96 26.68
N THR A 8 -6.75 -23.99 25.78
CA THR A 8 -7.97 -23.97 24.94
C THR A 8 -8.05 -25.14 23.95
N GLU A 9 -6.94 -25.54 23.34
CA GLU A 9 -6.90 -26.66 22.41
C GLU A 9 -7.11 -28.00 23.13
N LEU A 10 -6.51 -28.15 24.31
CA LEU A 10 -6.74 -29.31 25.17
C LEU A 10 -8.19 -29.37 25.66
N ALA A 11 -8.77 -28.24 26.08
CA ALA A 11 -10.16 -28.17 26.49
C ALA A 11 -11.13 -28.52 25.35
N GLN A 12 -10.85 -28.09 24.13
CA GLN A 12 -11.63 -28.48 22.95
C GLN A 12 -11.51 -29.98 22.64
N ALA A 13 -10.31 -30.57 22.72
CA ALA A 13 -10.13 -32.00 22.51
C ALA A 13 -10.84 -32.84 23.59
N GLU A 14 -10.83 -32.39 24.84
CA GLU A 14 -11.56 -33.02 25.95
C GLU A 14 -13.08 -32.91 25.77
N PHE A 15 -13.56 -31.77 25.28
CA PHE A 15 -14.97 -31.57 24.97
C PHE A 15 -15.47 -32.47 23.83
N GLU A 16 -14.70 -32.60 22.75
CA GLU A 16 -15.05 -33.50 21.64
C GLU A 16 -14.97 -34.98 22.05
N ARG A 17 -14.10 -35.32 23.01
CA ARG A 17 -14.13 -36.65 23.64
C ARG A 17 -15.37 -36.87 24.48
N ALA A 18 -15.78 -35.88 25.28
CA ALA A 18 -16.98 -35.97 26.12
C ALA A 18 -18.26 -36.17 25.28
N LYS A 19 -18.29 -35.62 24.06
CA LYS A 19 -19.36 -35.86 23.08
C LYS A 19 -19.33 -37.24 22.40
N GLY A 20 -18.28 -38.03 22.61
CA GLY A 20 -18.08 -39.33 21.96
C GLY A 20 -17.51 -39.25 20.54
N ASN A 21 -17.16 -38.05 20.04
CA ASN A 21 -16.64 -37.84 18.69
C ASN A 21 -15.15 -38.20 18.53
N MET A 22 -14.48 -38.54 19.64
CA MET A 22 -13.04 -38.77 19.66
C MET A 22 -12.71 -40.04 20.46
N SER A 23 -11.72 -40.82 20.01
CA SER A 23 -11.24 -42.00 20.74
C SER A 23 -10.21 -41.61 21.83
N LEU A 24 -10.00 -42.48 22.82
CA LEU A 24 -8.95 -42.29 23.84
C LEU A 24 -7.54 -42.16 23.24
N ARG A 25 -7.26 -42.92 22.17
CA ARG A 25 -5.97 -42.88 21.46
C ARG A 25 -5.77 -41.53 20.78
N THR A 26 -6.81 -40.99 20.16
CA THR A 26 -6.79 -39.69 19.49
C THR A 26 -6.59 -38.55 20.50
N LEU A 27 -7.24 -38.62 21.67
CA LEU A 27 -7.03 -37.64 22.74
C LEU A 27 -5.58 -37.66 23.27
N ALA A 28 -5.01 -38.85 23.48
CA ALA A 28 -3.61 -38.99 23.90
C ALA A 28 -2.64 -38.39 22.87
N TYR A 29 -2.92 -38.59 21.58
CA TYR A 29 -2.18 -37.97 20.49
C TYR A 29 -2.28 -36.43 20.54
N HIS A 30 -3.48 -35.86 20.66
CA HIS A 30 -3.64 -34.40 20.77
C HIS A 30 -2.92 -33.82 21.99
N ARG A 31 -2.91 -34.53 23.12
CA ARG A 31 -2.13 -34.13 24.31
C ARG A 31 -0.63 -34.09 24.03
N GLN A 32 -0.08 -35.11 23.36
CA GLN A 32 1.34 -35.15 23.00
C GLN A 32 1.71 -34.07 21.98
N VAL A 33 0.87 -33.85 20.97
CA VAL A 33 1.06 -32.78 19.99
C VAL A 33 1.05 -31.42 20.67
N ALA A 34 0.07 -31.14 21.53
CA ALA A 34 -0.03 -29.86 22.24
C ALA A 34 1.20 -29.56 23.11
N VAL A 35 1.82 -30.58 23.72
CA VAL A 35 3.07 -30.44 24.50
C VAL A 35 4.27 -30.14 23.58
N LEU A 36 4.39 -30.84 22.45
CA LEU A 36 5.48 -30.64 21.51
C LEU A 36 5.37 -29.30 20.77
N ASP A 37 4.15 -28.91 20.39
CA ASP A 37 3.87 -27.68 19.67
C ASP A 37 4.08 -26.45 20.56
N HIS A 38 3.77 -26.60 21.87
CA HIS A 38 4.09 -25.60 22.89
C HIS A 38 5.59 -25.28 22.98
N GLY A 39 6.50 -26.20 22.63
CA GLY A 39 7.96 -25.97 22.64
C GLY A 39 8.55 -25.52 21.29
N ARG A 40 7.86 -25.75 20.17
CA ARG A 40 8.33 -25.40 18.82
C ARG A 40 7.88 -24.03 18.35
N GLN A 41 6.66 -23.61 18.69
CA GLN A 41 6.09 -22.34 18.24
C GLN A 41 6.40 -21.15 19.17
N THR A 42 7.08 -21.39 20.29
CA THR A 42 6.99 -20.54 21.48
C THR A 42 7.66 -19.18 21.35
N TYR A 43 8.73 -19.06 20.56
CA TYR A 43 9.58 -17.86 20.60
C TYR A 43 9.92 -17.23 19.26
N GLU A 44 9.73 -17.87 18.11
CA GLU A 44 10.13 -17.28 16.83
C GLU A 44 9.46 -15.92 16.58
N TYR A 45 8.14 -15.87 16.73
CA TYR A 45 7.38 -14.64 16.51
C TYR A 45 7.66 -13.57 17.58
N PRO A 46 7.63 -13.86 18.89
CA PRO A 46 8.07 -12.90 19.92
C PRO A 46 9.51 -12.41 19.74
N ASN A 47 10.44 -13.28 19.35
CA ASN A 47 11.83 -12.92 19.10
C ASN A 47 11.95 -11.97 17.90
N ARG A 48 11.17 -12.20 16.84
CA ARG A 48 11.10 -11.28 15.70
C ARG A 48 10.56 -9.92 16.11
N VAL A 49 9.53 -9.87 16.97
CA VAL A 49 8.99 -8.61 17.50
C VAL A 49 10.02 -7.89 18.36
N SER A 50 10.72 -8.61 19.24
CA SER A 50 11.81 -8.05 20.06
C SER A 50 12.92 -7.48 19.18
N ALA A 51 13.40 -8.26 18.21
CA ALA A 51 14.42 -7.83 17.27
C ALA A 51 14.00 -6.58 16.49
N ALA A 52 12.72 -6.47 16.12
CA ALA A 52 12.18 -5.30 15.43
C ALA A 52 12.12 -4.05 16.33
N ILE A 53 11.89 -4.22 17.64
CA ILE A 53 11.97 -3.13 18.62
C ILE A 53 13.42 -2.68 18.76
N ASP A 54 14.35 -3.62 18.94
CA ASP A 54 15.77 -3.34 19.11
C ASP A 54 16.40 -2.69 17.88
N SER A 55 15.99 -3.11 16.68
CA SER A 55 16.46 -2.54 15.41
C SER A 55 15.69 -1.30 14.96
N ALA A 56 14.70 -0.85 15.75
CA ALA A 56 13.78 0.22 15.37
C ALA A 56 13.17 0.05 13.96
N ASP A 57 12.75 -1.17 13.60
CA ASP A 57 12.05 -1.45 12.33
C ASP A 57 10.61 -0.91 12.39
N MET A 58 10.49 0.40 12.13
CA MET A 58 9.22 1.12 12.19
C MET A 58 8.21 0.65 11.15
N ALA A 59 8.65 0.10 10.03
CA ALA A 59 7.72 -0.43 9.02
C ALA A 59 6.96 -1.62 9.59
N PHE A 60 7.68 -2.58 10.17
CA PHE A 60 7.08 -3.74 10.81
C PHE A 60 6.25 -3.36 12.05
N LEU A 61 6.78 -2.50 12.91
CA LEU A 61 6.09 -2.10 14.14
C LEU A 61 4.79 -1.34 13.87
N LEU A 62 4.77 -0.44 12.88
CA LEU A 62 3.55 0.29 12.52
C LEU A 62 2.52 -0.62 11.85
N GLU A 63 2.96 -1.56 11.00
CA GLU A 63 2.05 -2.56 10.42
C GLU A 63 1.39 -3.41 11.49
N LEU A 64 2.16 -3.83 12.49
CA LEU A 64 1.73 -4.72 13.56
C LEU A 64 0.86 -4.01 14.60
N LEU A 65 1.31 -2.84 15.08
CA LEU A 65 0.79 -2.21 16.30
C LEU A 65 -0.11 -0.99 16.04
N ASP A 66 -0.04 -0.33 14.89
CA ASP A 66 -0.82 0.90 14.62
C ASP A 66 -2.27 0.63 14.19
N ARG A 67 -2.69 -0.64 14.11
CA ARG A 67 -4.06 -1.04 13.77
C ARG A 67 -5.04 -0.81 14.95
N PRO A 68 -6.37 -0.81 14.72
CA PRO A 68 -7.38 -0.72 15.78
C PRO A 68 -7.24 -1.80 16.86
N ASP A 69 -7.84 -1.58 18.03
CA ASP A 69 -7.60 -2.36 19.27
C ASP A 69 -7.87 -3.86 19.15
N ASP A 70 -8.86 -4.24 18.34
CA ASP A 70 -9.22 -5.64 18.11
C ASP A 70 -8.14 -6.38 17.31
N TRP A 71 -7.34 -5.63 16.54
CA TRP A 71 -6.25 -6.18 15.75
C TRP A 71 -4.98 -6.33 16.59
N ASN A 72 -4.37 -7.53 16.55
CA ASN A 72 -3.16 -7.87 17.30
C ASN A 72 -3.24 -7.51 18.79
N ARG A 73 -4.43 -7.67 19.38
CA ARG A 73 -4.73 -7.35 20.79
C ARG A 73 -3.71 -7.97 21.73
N TRP A 74 -3.31 -9.20 21.45
CA TRP A 74 -2.36 -9.95 22.26
C TRP A 74 -0.94 -9.37 22.22
N SER A 75 -0.44 -9.00 21.04
CA SER A 75 0.87 -8.35 20.91
C SER A 75 0.89 -7.02 21.64
N LYS A 76 -0.19 -6.22 21.56
CA LYS A 76 -0.32 -4.96 22.30
C LYS A 76 -0.41 -5.16 23.81
N LYS A 77 -1.07 -6.23 24.27
CA LYS A 77 -1.11 -6.62 25.69
C LYS A 77 0.31 -6.98 26.18
N ALA A 78 1.05 -7.78 25.41
CA ALA A 78 2.43 -8.13 25.72
C ALA A 78 3.35 -6.90 25.77
N VAL A 79 3.20 -5.96 24.82
CA VAL A 79 3.96 -4.69 24.83
C VAL A 79 3.71 -3.90 26.12
N ARG A 80 2.47 -3.85 26.58
CA ARG A 80 2.13 -3.21 27.86
C ARG A 80 2.77 -3.91 29.06
N GLU A 81 2.76 -5.25 29.06
CA GLU A 81 3.27 -6.05 30.18
C GLU A 81 4.80 -6.04 30.28
N VAL A 82 5.49 -6.09 29.14
CA VAL A 82 6.97 -6.16 29.10
C VAL A 82 7.60 -4.77 29.11
N PHE A 83 7.04 -3.82 28.36
CA PHE A 83 7.65 -2.49 28.17
C PHE A 83 6.88 -1.36 28.86
N GLY A 84 5.74 -1.65 29.50
CA GLY A 84 4.92 -0.62 30.16
C GLY A 84 4.15 0.30 29.21
N VAL A 85 4.23 0.07 27.90
CA VAL A 85 3.63 0.96 26.88
C VAL A 85 2.18 0.57 26.58
N LYS A 86 1.24 1.45 26.91
CA LYS A 86 -0.20 1.22 26.67
C LYS A 86 -0.62 1.62 25.26
N LEU A 87 -0.90 0.63 24.41
CA LEU A 87 -1.39 0.84 23.03
C LEU A 87 -2.91 0.63 22.86
N ILE A 88 -3.52 -0.22 23.70
CA ILE A 88 -4.95 -0.52 23.66
C ILE A 88 -5.74 0.64 24.27
N GLY A 89 -6.77 1.11 23.57
CA GLY A 89 -7.60 2.25 23.95
C GLY A 89 -6.96 3.61 23.63
N ALA A 90 -5.79 3.61 22.99
CA ALA A 90 -5.14 4.83 22.55
C ALA A 90 -5.70 5.32 21.21
N LYS A 91 -5.93 6.63 21.08
CA LYS A 91 -6.24 7.26 19.78
C LYS A 91 -5.07 7.05 18.81
N ALA A 92 -5.35 7.00 17.50
CA ALA A 92 -4.35 6.68 16.49
C ALA A 92 -3.05 7.49 16.60
N GLY A 93 -3.13 8.82 16.77
CA GLY A 93 -1.94 9.66 16.95
C GLY A 93 -1.15 9.36 18.24
N ALA A 94 -1.85 9.11 19.35
CA ALA A 94 -1.20 8.76 20.62
C ALA A 94 -0.55 7.37 20.57
N ARG A 95 -1.21 6.41 19.92
CA ARG A 95 -0.69 5.07 19.68
C ARG A 95 0.58 5.11 18.84
N ARG A 96 0.58 5.89 17.76
CA ARG A 96 1.76 6.07 16.91
C ARG A 96 2.93 6.64 17.71
N ARG A 97 2.74 7.73 18.45
CA ARG A 97 3.78 8.28 19.35
C ARG A 97 4.33 7.25 20.34
N ALA A 98 3.44 6.44 20.93
CA ALA A 98 3.84 5.37 21.85
C ALA A 98 4.66 4.26 21.17
N ILE A 99 4.39 3.94 19.90
CA ILE A 99 5.20 2.99 19.12
C ILE A 99 6.60 3.56 18.81
N PHE A 100 6.70 4.84 18.47
CA PHE A 100 8.01 5.49 18.28
C PHE A 100 8.80 5.55 19.58
N ALA A 101 8.14 5.85 20.71
CA ALA A 101 8.77 5.83 22.02
C ALA A 101 9.24 4.42 22.44
N LEU A 102 8.48 3.37 22.08
CA LEU A 102 8.89 1.97 22.29
C LEU A 102 10.20 1.63 21.56
N ALA A 103 10.42 2.19 20.37
CA ALA A 103 11.64 2.04 19.59
C ALA A 103 12.75 3.05 19.96
N ALA A 104 12.61 3.76 21.09
CA ALA A 104 13.54 4.79 21.56
C ALA A 104 13.77 5.96 20.57
N LEU A 105 12.82 6.23 19.68
CA LEU A 105 12.88 7.33 18.74
C LEU A 105 12.29 8.61 19.33
N ALA A 106 12.99 9.74 19.18
CA ALA A 106 12.54 11.03 19.65
C ALA A 106 11.40 11.61 18.78
N GLU A 107 10.60 12.54 19.31
CA GLU A 107 9.49 13.17 18.57
C GLU A 107 9.92 13.83 17.26
N ARG A 108 11.15 14.36 17.20
CA ARG A 108 11.73 14.93 15.96
C ARG A 108 11.91 13.88 14.87
N GLN A 109 12.41 12.72 15.25
CA GLN A 109 12.63 11.59 14.33
C GLN A 109 11.29 11.01 13.85
N GLN A 110 10.27 11.00 14.71
CA GLN A 110 8.91 10.68 14.29
C GLN A 110 8.40 11.65 13.22
N ALA A 111 8.58 12.96 13.41
CA ALA A 111 8.10 13.96 12.46
C ALA A 111 8.81 13.85 11.09
N GLU A 112 10.12 13.58 11.09
CA GLU A 112 10.90 13.32 9.88
C GLU A 112 10.39 12.07 9.15
N TRP A 113 10.24 10.96 9.88
CA TRP A 113 9.72 9.72 9.30
C TRP A 113 8.32 9.90 8.71
N GLU A 114 7.42 10.62 9.41
CA GLU A 114 6.07 10.88 8.93
C GLU A 114 6.06 11.75 7.66
N ARG A 115 6.98 12.71 7.55
CA ARG A 115 7.18 13.52 6.33
C ARG A 115 7.66 12.65 5.17
N ASP A 116 8.66 11.82 5.38
CA ASP A 116 9.21 10.94 4.35
C ASP A 116 8.18 9.90 3.90
N ALA A 117 7.42 9.34 4.84
CA ALA A 117 6.32 8.43 4.54
C ALA A 117 5.16 9.12 3.81
N ALA A 118 4.89 10.40 4.08
CA ALA A 118 3.92 11.18 3.31
C ALA A 118 4.40 11.41 1.87
N ALA A 119 5.65 11.83 1.68
CA ALA A 119 6.25 12.01 0.36
C ALA A 119 6.24 10.70 -0.44
N ALA A 120 6.66 9.58 0.17
CA ALA A 120 6.64 8.27 -0.48
C ALA A 120 5.23 7.83 -0.91
N ARG A 121 4.20 8.12 -0.09
CA ARG A 121 2.80 7.86 -0.45
C ARG A 121 2.34 8.72 -1.63
N GLU A 122 2.69 10.00 -1.65
CA GLU A 122 2.37 10.89 -2.77
C GLU A 122 3.03 10.42 -4.08
N HIS A 123 4.30 10.02 -4.03
CA HIS A 123 5.00 9.43 -5.17
C HIS A 123 4.34 8.12 -5.63
N GLY A 124 3.94 7.25 -4.69
CA GLY A 124 3.24 6.00 -4.98
C GLY A 124 1.88 6.22 -5.65
N VAL A 125 1.08 7.16 -5.13
CA VAL A 125 -0.22 7.55 -5.72
C VAL A 125 -0.03 8.14 -7.12
N SER A 126 0.96 9.00 -7.30
CA SER A 126 1.31 9.58 -8.61
C SER A 126 1.68 8.50 -9.63
N LYS A 127 2.52 7.54 -9.23
CA LYS A 127 2.92 6.40 -10.08
C LYS A 127 1.73 5.50 -10.42
N ALA A 128 0.89 5.16 -9.44
CA ALA A 128 -0.31 4.36 -9.66
C ALA A 128 -1.32 5.06 -10.59
N ASN A 129 -1.48 6.37 -10.43
CA ASN A 129 -2.31 7.18 -11.33
C ASN A 129 -1.74 7.23 -12.74
N ALA A 130 -0.42 7.32 -12.90
CA ALA A 130 0.24 7.26 -14.20
C ALA A 130 0.06 5.89 -14.87
N THR A 131 0.18 4.79 -14.13
CA THR A 131 -0.08 3.44 -14.65
C THR A 131 -1.53 3.26 -15.08
N ARG A 132 -2.50 3.66 -14.23
CA ARG A 132 -3.92 3.61 -14.57
C ARG A 132 -4.27 4.51 -15.76
N ALA A 133 -3.61 5.65 -15.91
CA ALA A 133 -3.78 6.51 -17.07
C ALA A 133 -3.25 5.84 -18.36
N ARG A 134 -2.09 5.17 -18.29
CA ARG A 134 -1.53 4.37 -19.41
C ARG A 134 -2.46 3.24 -19.80
N GLU A 135 -2.98 2.47 -18.84
CA GLU A 135 -3.93 1.38 -19.09
C GLU A 135 -5.24 1.88 -19.72
N ARG A 136 -5.75 3.04 -19.28
CA ARG A 136 -6.94 3.66 -19.87
C ARG A 136 -6.69 4.16 -21.29
N ALA A 137 -5.51 4.73 -21.57
CA ALA A 137 -5.11 5.15 -22.91
C ALA A 137 -4.97 3.95 -23.86
N GLN A 138 -4.43 2.83 -23.39
CA GLN A 138 -4.36 1.58 -24.17
C GLN A 138 -5.73 1.00 -24.52
N ARG A 139 -6.76 1.23 -23.68
CA ARG A 139 -8.13 0.74 -23.89
C ARG A 139 -9.01 1.67 -24.74
N THR A 140 -8.60 2.92 -24.94
CA THR A 140 -9.43 3.91 -25.65
C THR A 140 -9.19 3.77 -27.15
N ARG A 141 -10.19 3.25 -27.88
CA ARG A 141 -10.16 3.20 -29.35
C ARG A 141 -10.61 4.55 -29.91
N VAL A 142 -9.70 5.28 -30.53
CA VAL A 142 -10.03 6.54 -31.23
C VAL A 142 -10.35 6.26 -32.70
N ARG A 143 -11.52 6.69 -33.17
CA ARG A 143 -11.85 6.72 -34.62
C ARG A 143 -11.34 8.04 -35.20
N LEU A 144 -10.40 7.98 -36.13
CA LEU A 144 -10.02 9.11 -36.98
C LEU A 144 -11.03 9.23 -38.12
N SER A 145 -11.59 10.43 -38.30
CA SER A 145 -12.51 10.73 -39.40
C SER A 145 -11.73 10.91 -40.69
N GLY A 146 -11.80 9.92 -41.57
CA GLY A 146 -11.18 9.88 -42.89
C GLY A 146 -10.97 8.42 -43.24
N GLY A 147 -11.93 7.81 -43.92
CA GLY A 147 -11.99 6.36 -44.15
C GLY A 147 -10.73 5.83 -44.82
N ALA A 148 -9.79 5.30 -44.02
CA ALA A 148 -8.74 4.39 -44.41
C ALA A 148 -8.09 3.81 -43.14
N VAL A 149 -8.16 2.48 -43.03
CA VAL A 149 -7.35 1.59 -42.17
C VAL A 149 -7.33 1.91 -40.67
N VAL A 150 -7.95 1.00 -39.90
CA VAL A 150 -7.76 0.89 -38.45
C VAL A 150 -6.32 0.42 -38.19
N VAL A 151 -5.39 1.37 -38.09
CA VAL A 151 -4.12 1.13 -37.40
C VAL A 151 -4.33 1.53 -35.95
N VAL A 152 -4.24 0.55 -35.06
CA VAL A 152 -4.20 0.76 -33.61
C VAL A 152 -2.89 1.48 -33.28
N VAL A 153 -2.87 2.81 -33.39
CA VAL A 153 -1.76 3.60 -32.86
C VAL A 153 -2.08 3.86 -31.39
N GLN A 154 -1.27 3.28 -30.50
CA GLN A 154 -1.35 3.52 -29.07
C GLN A 154 -1.29 5.04 -28.81
N ASP A 155 -2.33 5.60 -28.19
CA ASP A 155 -2.44 7.03 -27.87
C ASP A 155 -1.22 7.59 -27.10
N ALA A 156 -0.50 6.74 -26.36
CA ALA A 156 0.77 7.07 -25.71
C ALA A 156 1.93 7.26 -26.71
N GLN A 157 2.05 6.38 -27.71
CA GLN A 157 3.04 6.51 -28.78
C GLN A 157 2.79 7.76 -29.62
N PHE A 158 1.52 8.12 -29.87
CA PHE A 158 1.19 9.37 -30.57
C PHE A 158 1.64 10.62 -29.79
N VAL A 159 1.53 10.60 -28.46
CA VAL A 159 2.01 11.69 -27.60
C VAL A 159 3.54 11.73 -27.57
N GLU A 160 4.21 10.60 -27.40
CA GLU A 160 5.68 10.52 -27.42
C GLU A 160 6.26 10.95 -28.77
N GLN A 161 5.67 10.50 -29.89
CA GLN A 161 6.05 10.95 -31.23
C GLN A 161 5.77 12.45 -31.44
N SER A 162 4.70 12.98 -30.84
CA SER A 162 4.41 14.42 -30.92
C SER A 162 5.42 15.24 -30.11
N VAL A 163 5.83 14.78 -28.93
CA VAL A 163 6.89 15.47 -28.16
C VAL A 163 8.24 15.35 -28.88
N ALA A 164 8.59 14.17 -29.40
CA ALA A 164 9.79 13.96 -30.21
C ALA A 164 9.81 14.82 -31.48
N ALA A 165 8.64 15.06 -32.08
CA ALA A 165 8.48 15.97 -33.22
C ALA A 165 8.49 17.47 -32.84
N GLY A 166 8.81 17.81 -31.59
CA GLY A 166 9.03 19.20 -31.14
C GLY A 166 7.81 19.91 -30.56
N PHE A 167 6.73 19.20 -30.22
CA PHE A 167 5.56 19.80 -29.57
C PHE A 167 5.74 19.85 -28.05
N THR A 168 6.18 20.99 -27.52
CA THR A 168 6.63 21.12 -26.11
C THR A 168 5.69 21.92 -25.21
N ARG A 169 4.66 22.60 -25.74
CA ARG A 169 3.74 23.42 -24.93
C ARG A 169 2.31 22.91 -24.97
N ILE A 170 1.65 22.82 -23.83
CA ILE A 170 0.22 22.51 -23.75
C ILE A 170 -0.56 23.81 -23.67
N GLY A 171 -1.39 24.08 -24.68
CA GLY A 171 -2.33 25.20 -24.69
C GLY A 171 -3.77 24.73 -24.47
N SER A 172 -4.56 25.54 -23.75
CA SER A 172 -6.01 25.34 -23.66
C SER A 172 -6.74 26.45 -24.40
N SER A 173 -7.68 26.10 -25.27
CA SER A 173 -8.59 27.05 -25.93
C SER A 173 -10.03 26.74 -25.56
N THR A 174 -10.82 27.77 -25.27
CA THR A 174 -12.26 27.66 -25.10
C THR A 174 -12.95 27.83 -26.46
N ARG A 175 -13.91 26.95 -26.77
CA ARG A 175 -14.82 27.12 -27.90
C ARG A 175 -16.23 26.96 -27.35
N GLY A 176 -16.90 28.09 -27.13
CA GLY A 176 -18.15 28.13 -26.36
C GLY A 176 -17.94 27.59 -24.93
N ALA A 177 -18.88 26.79 -24.43
CA ALA A 177 -18.82 26.19 -23.09
C ALA A 177 -17.82 25.01 -22.95
N THR A 178 -17.12 24.61 -24.03
CA THR A 178 -16.22 23.46 -24.01
C THR A 178 -14.75 23.89 -24.05
N ARG A 179 -13.94 23.30 -23.16
CA ARG A 179 -12.48 23.52 -23.10
C ARG A 179 -11.75 22.43 -23.89
N ARG A 180 -11.01 22.81 -24.94
CA ARG A 180 -10.14 21.91 -25.71
C ARG A 180 -8.68 22.14 -25.34
N TYR A 181 -7.93 21.06 -25.23
CA TYR A 181 -6.49 21.10 -24.98
C TYR A 181 -5.74 20.73 -26.25
N SER A 182 -4.59 21.33 -26.48
CA SER A 182 -3.77 21.09 -27.66
C SER A 182 -2.29 21.18 -27.33
N LEU A 183 -1.48 20.34 -27.98
CA LEU A 183 -0.03 20.45 -27.98
C LEU A 183 0.40 21.44 -29.06
N PHE A 184 1.31 22.34 -28.71
CA PHE A 184 1.81 23.44 -29.54
C PHE A 184 3.29 23.23 -29.85
N HIS A 185 3.62 23.35 -31.13
CA HIS A 185 5.01 23.38 -31.59
C HIS A 185 5.48 24.84 -31.65
N PRO A 186 6.51 25.25 -30.89
CA PRO A 186 6.93 26.65 -30.78
C PRO A 186 7.45 27.22 -32.11
N ILE A 187 8.22 26.43 -32.87
CA ILE A 187 8.85 26.87 -34.12
C ILE A 187 7.87 26.86 -35.30
N ARG A 188 7.10 25.77 -35.49
CA ARG A 188 6.21 25.61 -36.67
C ARG A 188 4.81 26.19 -36.48
N ARG A 189 4.48 26.70 -35.29
CA ARG A 189 3.14 27.19 -34.89
C ARG A 189 1.99 26.19 -35.15
N LEU A 190 2.31 24.91 -35.27
CA LEU A 190 1.34 23.83 -35.48
C LEU A 190 0.67 23.45 -34.16
N ARG A 191 -0.61 23.08 -34.25
CA ARG A 191 -1.42 22.65 -33.10
C ARG A 191 -1.95 21.25 -33.35
N ARG A 192 -1.78 20.36 -32.37
CA ARG A 192 -2.41 19.03 -32.37
C ARG A 192 -3.43 18.96 -31.25
N ALA A 193 -4.68 18.67 -31.59
CA ALA A 193 -5.77 18.56 -30.64
C ALA A 193 -5.56 17.34 -29.72
N GLN A 194 -5.80 17.52 -28.43
CA GLN A 194 -5.72 16.48 -27.41
C GLN A 194 -7.10 16.30 -26.76
N GLN A 195 -7.50 15.05 -26.52
CA GLN A 195 -8.78 14.76 -25.89
C GLN A 195 -8.65 14.75 -24.36
N ALA A 196 -9.45 15.57 -23.68
CA ALA A 196 -9.47 15.61 -22.21
C ALA A 196 -10.00 14.31 -21.58
N LYS A 197 -10.93 13.63 -22.27
CA LYS A 197 -11.68 12.47 -21.74
C LYS A 197 -10.92 11.14 -21.83
N GLY A 198 -9.86 11.05 -22.65
CA GLY A 198 -9.12 9.81 -22.94
C GLY A 198 -7.80 9.62 -22.18
N GLY A 199 -7.45 10.52 -21.26
CA GLY A 199 -6.19 10.42 -20.50
C GLY A 199 -4.92 10.86 -21.24
N THR A 200 -5.00 11.13 -22.55
CA THR A 200 -3.90 11.65 -23.39
C THR A 200 -3.34 12.99 -22.91
N LEU A 201 -4.19 13.86 -22.34
CA LEU A 201 -3.75 15.11 -21.72
C LEU A 201 -2.84 14.90 -20.50
N ASN A 202 -3.14 13.91 -19.66
CA ASN A 202 -2.35 13.61 -18.47
C ASN A 202 -1.00 12.98 -18.84
N CYS A 203 -1.00 12.07 -19.82
CA CYS A 203 0.25 11.54 -20.38
C CYS A 203 1.12 12.64 -21.00
N ALA A 204 0.53 13.55 -21.78
CA ALA A 204 1.26 14.66 -22.37
C ALA A 204 1.87 15.61 -21.32
N ARG A 205 1.17 15.89 -20.22
CA ARG A 205 1.73 16.68 -19.11
C ARG A 205 2.97 16.01 -18.51
N VAL A 206 2.90 14.71 -18.25
CA VAL A 206 4.03 13.94 -17.67
C VAL A 206 5.23 13.90 -18.62
N VAL A 207 5.00 13.71 -19.92
CA VAL A 207 6.09 13.63 -20.91
C VAL A 207 6.74 15.01 -21.14
N VAL A 208 5.94 16.07 -21.25
CA VAL A 208 6.46 17.44 -21.40
C VAL A 208 7.27 17.87 -20.17
N GLN A 209 6.82 17.51 -18.97
CA GLN A 209 7.52 17.84 -17.74
C GLN A 209 8.88 17.13 -17.63
N ARG A 210 8.96 15.86 -18.09
CA ARG A 210 10.23 15.12 -18.19
C ARG A 210 11.19 15.65 -19.26
N SER A 211 10.68 16.28 -20.31
CA SER A 211 11.53 16.90 -21.36
C SER A 211 11.97 18.32 -21.03
N ALA A 212 11.47 18.89 -19.92
CA ALA A 212 11.84 20.22 -19.43
C ALA A 212 12.81 20.17 -18.25
N GLU A 213 13.05 18.98 -17.68
CA GLU A 213 14.17 18.63 -16.81
C GLU A 213 15.41 18.32 -17.66
#